data_AF-A0A812RRP7-F1
#
_entry.id   AF-A0A812RRP7-F1
#
_cell.length_a   1.000
_cell.length_b   1.000
_cell.length_c   1.000
_cell.angle_alpha   90.00
_cell.angle_beta   90.00
_cell.angle_gamma   90.00
#
_symmetry.space_group_name_H-M   'P 1'
#
loop_
_entity.id
_entity.type
_entity.pdbx_description
1 polymer ?
#
loop_
_entity_poly.entity_id
_entity_poly.type
_entity_poly.pdbx_seq_one_letter_code
_entity_poly.pdbx_strand_id
1 'polypeptide(L)'
;MRSQLNNMKKTVGFTSQQDSDGARQWFTCSEINNRIATIEFQLCTESVPLKEEKKLLAEIQTLKLGLGDYSVDTMNTMEQNLANFDPGMSMKEQKDAINADIAQFRDEKKKIQDQMTELSEARKTQLGPIEEIQNERNAIGEKLRAKIEERNALRDEYRQQEREYWNYQQELRKARQERYAAERAEKQKEYDLRRKQREAEKLDEQPHVGEITLIEQTIKYCKGLVQSKTEEKKDEKKEIVHDVPDGGEVLLRKEDREEEFYFAPLKAGKKGKSKPKGSDAKPTKITHNAETFRLFDQLKLDAPLSTEQVPALLEELEKQLGEYQAKVKEWEEKREEMKKKILEGLTEIEEKKAAKEAEEKEEAAEETKEEAKEAEEEAKDE
;
A
#
# COMPACT_ATOMS: atom_id res chain seq x y z
N MET A 1 22.23 43.00 -55.07
CA MET A 1 23.37 43.56 -54.32
C MET A 1 24.72 43.39 -55.02
N ARG A 2 25.44 42.25 -54.93
CA ARG A 2 26.78 42.08 -55.57
C ARG A 2 26.78 42.17 -57.10
N SER A 3 25.78 41.58 -57.76
CA SER A 3 25.63 41.66 -59.22
C SER A 3 25.33 43.09 -59.71
N GLN A 4 24.47 43.82 -58.98
CA GLN A 4 24.16 45.23 -59.28
C GLN A 4 25.37 46.15 -59.10
N LEU A 5 26.19 45.93 -58.06
CA LEU A 5 27.44 46.67 -57.84
C LEU A 5 28.46 46.45 -58.97
N ASN A 6 28.58 45.23 -59.49
CA ASN A 6 29.47 44.93 -60.61
C ASN A 6 28.97 45.54 -61.93
N ASN A 7 27.66 45.61 -62.13
CA ASN A 7 27.11 46.31 -63.29
C ASN A 7 27.34 47.81 -63.17
N MET A 8 27.11 48.42 -62.02
CA MET A 8 27.40 49.85 -61.79
C MET A 8 28.86 50.21 -62.03
N LYS A 9 29.82 49.34 -61.67
CA LYS A 9 31.25 49.56 -61.97
C LYS A 9 31.58 49.55 -63.46
N LYS A 10 30.82 48.81 -64.27
CA LYS A 10 30.96 48.79 -65.73
C LYS A 10 30.29 50.00 -66.38
N THR A 11 29.15 50.45 -65.85
CA THR A 11 28.43 51.62 -66.38
C THR A 11 29.16 52.93 -66.07
N VAL A 12 29.88 53.00 -64.95
CA VAL A 12 30.64 54.18 -64.54
C VAL A 12 32.11 54.03 -64.95
N GLY A 13 32.35 53.87 -66.26
CA GLY A 13 33.56 54.26 -67.01
C GLY A 13 34.97 54.10 -66.39
N PHE A 14 35.18 53.23 -65.40
CA PHE A 14 36.46 53.11 -64.70
C PHE A 14 37.09 51.76 -65.00
N THR A 15 37.65 51.64 -66.20
CA THR A 15 38.56 50.55 -66.54
C THR A 15 39.88 51.11 -67.03
N SER A 16 40.78 51.37 -66.09
CA SER A 16 42.21 51.12 -66.30
C SER A 16 42.38 49.60 -66.34
N GLN A 17 42.02 48.98 -67.46
CA GLN A 17 42.29 47.58 -67.72
C GLN A 17 43.57 47.53 -68.56
N GLN A 18 44.66 47.10 -67.92
CA GLN A 18 45.88 46.71 -68.61
C GLN A 18 45.57 45.42 -69.38
N ASP A 19 45.36 45.56 -70.69
CA ASP A 19 45.34 44.41 -71.60
C ASP A 19 46.77 43.94 -71.87
N SER A 20 46.90 42.62 -71.96
CA SER A 20 48.12 41.82 -71.82
C SER A 20 48.98 41.71 -73.08
N ASP A 21 48.88 42.65 -74.02
CA ASP A 21 49.68 42.66 -75.23
C ASP A 21 50.29 44.06 -75.40
N GLY A 22 51.61 44.16 -75.31
CA GLY A 22 52.41 45.39 -75.25
C GLY A 22 52.42 46.24 -76.53
N ALA A 23 51.25 46.54 -77.09
CA ALA A 23 51.03 47.55 -78.12
C ALA A 23 50.14 48.65 -77.53
N ARG A 24 50.75 49.79 -77.17
CA ARG A 24 50.05 50.94 -76.57
C ARG A 24 48.97 51.45 -77.52
N GLN A 25 47.72 51.18 -77.19
CA GLN A 25 46.57 51.80 -77.82
C GLN A 25 46.19 53.05 -76.98
N TRP A 26 46.40 54.23 -77.57
CA TRP A 26 46.19 55.51 -76.92
C TRP A 26 44.71 55.87 -77.03
N PHE A 27 43.97 55.88 -75.92
CA PHE A 27 42.51 55.94 -75.96
C PHE A 27 41.93 57.32 -75.60
N THR A 28 42.72 58.31 -75.16
CA THR A 28 42.19 59.64 -74.83
C THR A 28 43.00 60.80 -75.43
N CYS A 29 42.32 61.89 -75.82
CA CYS A 29 42.96 63.12 -76.34
C CYS A 29 44.09 63.65 -75.46
N SER A 30 43.90 63.57 -74.14
CA SER A 30 44.89 64.02 -73.16
C SER A 30 46.17 63.18 -73.23
N GLU A 31 46.03 61.86 -73.35
CA GLU A 31 47.18 60.94 -73.47
C GLU A 31 47.91 61.11 -74.80
N ILE A 32 47.19 61.33 -75.90
CA ILE A 32 47.77 61.61 -77.23
C ILE A 32 48.57 62.93 -77.18
N ASN A 33 48.00 63.99 -76.61
CA ASN A 33 48.68 65.29 -76.47
C ASN A 33 49.89 65.22 -75.54
N ASN A 34 49.80 64.52 -74.42
CA ASN A 34 50.93 64.33 -73.51
C ASN A 34 52.05 63.54 -74.18
N ARG A 35 51.72 62.52 -74.98
CA ARG A 35 52.73 61.77 -75.72
C ARG A 35 53.42 62.63 -76.78
N ILE A 36 52.67 63.44 -77.54
CA ILE A 36 53.24 64.42 -78.47
C ILE A 36 54.19 65.38 -77.73
N ALA A 37 53.77 65.94 -76.60
CA ALA A 37 54.59 66.84 -75.79
C ALA A 37 55.89 66.17 -75.28
N THR A 38 55.83 64.90 -74.87
CA THR A 38 57.04 64.16 -74.45
C THR A 38 58.02 63.94 -75.61
N ILE A 39 57.51 63.62 -76.81
CA ILE A 39 58.36 63.41 -77.99
C ILE A 39 58.93 64.75 -78.48
N GLU A 40 58.14 65.82 -78.50
CA GLU A 40 58.60 67.17 -78.84
C GLU A 40 59.65 67.67 -77.85
N PHE A 41 59.47 67.41 -76.55
CA PHE A 41 60.48 67.72 -75.53
C PHE A 41 61.77 66.91 -75.73
N GLN A 42 61.65 65.61 -76.04
CA GLN A 42 62.81 64.76 -76.32
C GLN A 42 63.60 65.27 -77.53
N LEU A 43 62.92 65.65 -78.61
CA LEU A 43 63.55 66.24 -79.80
C LEU A 43 64.20 67.60 -79.52
N CYS A 44 63.66 68.40 -78.59
CA CYS A 44 64.24 69.70 -78.24
C CYS A 44 65.44 69.62 -77.31
N THR A 45 65.52 68.59 -76.46
CA THR A 45 66.50 68.51 -75.36
C THR A 45 67.59 67.48 -75.57
N GLU A 46 67.34 66.44 -76.38
CA GLU A 46 68.28 65.37 -76.66
C GLU A 46 68.78 65.43 -78.11
N SER A 47 70.09 65.26 -78.32
CA SER A 47 70.65 65.09 -79.67
C SER A 47 70.46 63.64 -80.14
N VAL A 48 69.30 63.36 -80.71
CA VAL A 48 68.91 62.03 -81.21
C VAL A 48 69.55 61.78 -82.60
N PRO A 49 70.07 60.58 -82.92
CA PRO A 49 70.59 60.29 -84.26
C PRO A 49 69.48 60.43 -85.32
N LEU A 50 69.84 60.91 -86.52
CA LEU A 50 68.93 61.28 -87.61
C LEU A 50 67.87 60.20 -87.98
N LYS A 51 68.18 58.92 -87.74
CA LYS A 51 67.27 57.80 -88.03
C LYS A 51 66.16 57.65 -86.98
N GLU A 52 66.45 57.99 -85.73
CA GLU A 52 65.50 57.95 -84.62
C GLU A 52 64.66 59.23 -84.58
N GLU A 53 65.26 60.39 -84.90
CA GLU A 53 64.53 61.65 -85.09
C GLU A 53 63.40 61.51 -86.13
N LYS A 54 63.69 60.90 -87.28
CA LYS A 54 62.67 60.64 -88.31
C LYS A 54 61.57 59.68 -87.85
N LYS A 55 61.87 58.73 -86.97
CA LYS A 55 60.86 57.82 -86.40
C LYS A 55 59.96 58.56 -85.41
N LEU A 56 60.53 59.40 -84.55
CA LEU A 56 59.80 60.23 -83.59
C LEU A 56 58.90 61.26 -84.30
N LEU A 57 59.38 61.87 -85.40
CA LEU A 57 58.55 62.76 -86.24
C LEU A 57 57.41 62.02 -86.94
N ALA A 58 57.64 60.79 -87.41
CA ALA A 58 56.58 59.96 -87.97
C ALA A 58 55.53 59.56 -86.90
N GLU A 59 55.98 59.24 -85.68
CA GLU A 59 55.09 58.98 -84.54
C GLU A 59 54.23 60.21 -84.22
N ILE A 60 54.81 61.42 -84.15
CA ILE A 60 54.06 62.68 -83.98
C ILE A 60 53.00 62.86 -85.07
N GLN A 61 53.33 62.60 -86.34
CA GLN A 61 52.37 62.76 -87.43
C GLN A 61 51.19 61.80 -87.30
N THR A 62 51.44 60.53 -86.95
CA THR A 62 50.35 59.55 -86.72
C THR A 62 49.47 59.91 -85.51
N LEU A 63 50.08 60.43 -84.44
CA LEU A 63 49.37 60.86 -83.23
C LEU A 63 48.52 62.12 -83.49
N LYS A 64 49.02 63.07 -84.29
CA LYS A 64 48.27 64.29 -84.68
C LYS A 64 47.07 63.97 -85.58
N LEU A 65 47.17 62.97 -86.46
CA LEU A 65 46.05 62.51 -87.27
C LEU A 65 44.97 61.84 -86.41
N GLY A 66 45.37 60.96 -85.49
CA GLY A 66 44.42 60.30 -84.56
C GLY A 66 43.68 61.27 -83.62
N LEU A 67 44.28 62.43 -83.30
CA LEU A 67 43.62 63.48 -82.52
C LEU A 67 42.48 64.15 -83.30
N GLY A 68 42.67 64.37 -84.61
CA GLY A 68 41.65 64.92 -85.49
C GLY A 68 40.43 64.01 -85.61
N ASP A 69 40.68 62.71 -85.85
CA ASP A 69 39.61 61.72 -86.01
C ASP A 69 38.80 61.54 -84.71
N TYR A 70 39.46 61.49 -83.55
CA TYR A 70 38.77 61.40 -82.26
C TYR A 70 37.89 62.63 -81.96
N SER A 71 38.39 63.84 -82.29
CA SER A 71 37.59 65.06 -82.09
C SER A 71 36.38 65.12 -83.01
N VAL A 72 36.49 64.59 -84.23
CA VAL A 72 35.38 64.55 -85.18
C VAL A 72 34.35 63.48 -84.77
N ASP A 73 34.78 62.31 -84.31
CA ASP A 73 33.89 61.27 -83.81
C ASP A 73 33.13 61.69 -82.54
N THR A 74 33.79 62.38 -81.62
CA THR A 74 33.11 62.89 -80.41
C THR A 74 32.08 63.98 -80.73
N MET A 75 32.34 64.83 -81.70
CA MET A 75 31.36 65.82 -82.16
C MET A 75 30.20 65.16 -82.90
N ASN A 76 30.47 64.18 -83.77
CA ASN A 76 29.42 63.43 -84.46
C ASN A 76 28.52 62.66 -83.49
N THR A 77 29.08 62.05 -82.44
CA THR A 77 28.28 61.38 -81.40
C THR A 77 27.45 62.37 -80.58
N MET A 78 27.97 63.56 -80.25
CA MET A 78 27.20 64.60 -79.58
C MET A 78 26.07 65.15 -80.46
N GLU A 79 26.32 65.38 -81.75
CA GLU A 79 25.31 65.81 -82.71
C GLU A 79 24.22 64.75 -82.91
N GLN A 80 24.57 63.46 -82.98
CA GLN A 80 23.58 62.38 -83.02
C GLN A 80 22.75 62.31 -81.74
N ASN A 81 23.36 62.52 -80.58
CA ASN A 81 22.63 62.54 -79.30
C ASN A 81 21.69 63.75 -79.18
N LEU A 82 22.06 64.91 -79.74
CA LEU A 82 21.21 66.10 -79.76
C LEU A 82 20.10 66.00 -80.82
N ALA A 83 20.40 65.44 -81.99
CA ALA A 83 19.41 65.22 -83.05
C ALA A 83 18.34 64.19 -82.64
N ASN A 84 18.72 63.20 -81.83
CA ASN A 84 17.80 62.20 -81.29
C ASN A 84 17.25 62.58 -79.91
N PHE A 85 17.49 63.81 -79.42
CA PHE A 85 16.94 64.28 -78.15
C PHE A 85 15.48 64.69 -78.33
N ASP A 86 14.59 63.70 -78.19
CA ASP A 86 13.15 63.91 -78.06
C ASP A 86 12.83 64.37 -76.62
N PRO A 87 12.33 65.61 -76.41
CA PRO A 87 11.99 66.09 -75.07
C PRO A 87 10.69 65.47 -74.53
N GLY A 88 10.11 64.44 -75.17
CA GLY A 88 8.92 63.74 -74.68
C GLY A 88 7.74 64.69 -74.40
N MET A 89 6.78 64.23 -73.58
CA MET A 89 5.70 65.09 -73.07
C MET A 89 6.31 66.28 -72.33
N SER A 90 5.84 67.49 -72.60
CA SER A 90 6.34 68.70 -71.95
C SER A 90 6.26 68.52 -70.42
N MET A 91 7.25 69.02 -69.67
CA MET A 91 7.27 68.89 -68.19
C MET A 91 6.00 69.42 -67.50
N LYS A 92 5.16 70.20 -68.20
CA LYS A 92 3.82 70.61 -67.75
C LYS A 92 2.79 69.49 -67.88
N GLU A 93 2.73 68.82 -69.02
CA GLU A 93 1.81 67.69 -69.23
C GLU A 93 2.13 66.51 -68.29
N GLN A 94 3.41 66.28 -67.95
CA GLN A 94 3.79 65.31 -66.93
C GLN A 94 3.30 65.71 -65.53
N LYS A 95 3.36 66.99 -65.17
CA LYS A 95 2.81 67.50 -63.89
C LYS A 95 1.30 67.37 -63.84
N ASP A 96 0.62 67.66 -64.94
CA ASP A 96 -0.83 67.56 -65.03
C ASP A 96 -1.28 66.09 -64.99
N ALA A 97 -0.55 65.18 -65.64
CA ALA A 97 -0.77 63.73 -65.52
C ALA A 97 -0.55 63.23 -64.07
N ILE A 98 0.55 63.62 -63.42
CA ILE A 98 0.82 63.26 -62.02
C ILE A 98 -0.26 63.83 -61.08
N ASN A 99 -0.72 65.06 -61.30
CA ASN A 99 -1.80 65.64 -60.49
C ASN A 99 -3.14 64.91 -60.70
N ALA A 100 -3.43 64.46 -61.93
CA ALA A 100 -4.59 63.63 -62.23
C ALA A 100 -4.50 62.26 -61.51
N ASP A 101 -3.34 61.60 -61.54
CA ASP A 101 -3.10 60.35 -60.83
C ASP A 101 -3.23 60.53 -59.31
N ILE A 102 -2.70 61.64 -58.76
CA ILE A 102 -2.85 61.97 -57.33
C ILE A 102 -4.31 62.18 -56.94
N ALA A 103 -5.11 62.81 -57.80
CA ALA A 103 -6.55 62.97 -57.57
C ALA A 103 -7.25 61.61 -57.54
N GLN A 104 -6.94 60.72 -58.48
CA GLN A 104 -7.46 59.34 -58.51
C GLN A 104 -7.08 58.56 -57.25
N PHE A 105 -5.80 58.57 -56.85
CA PHE A 105 -5.36 57.88 -55.64
C PHE A 105 -5.97 58.45 -54.36
N ARG A 106 -6.28 59.75 -54.32
CA ARG A 106 -6.99 60.36 -53.18
C ARG A 106 -8.43 59.88 -53.10
N ASP A 107 -9.12 59.76 -54.24
CA ASP A 107 -10.49 59.27 -54.30
C ASP A 107 -10.56 57.77 -54.00
N GLU A 108 -9.60 56.99 -54.49
CA GLU A 108 -9.44 55.57 -54.13
C GLU A 108 -9.13 55.40 -52.64
N LYS A 109 -8.25 56.23 -52.07
CA LYS A 109 -7.95 56.21 -50.63
C LYS A 109 -9.19 56.53 -49.81
N LYS A 110 -10.00 57.51 -50.21
CA LYS A 110 -11.26 57.82 -49.54
C LYS A 110 -12.22 56.63 -49.60
N LYS A 111 -12.42 56.03 -50.78
CA LYS A 111 -13.26 54.83 -50.93
C LYS A 111 -12.79 53.67 -50.05
N ILE A 112 -11.49 53.40 -49.99
CA ILE A 112 -10.92 52.35 -49.13
C ILE A 112 -11.12 52.69 -47.65
N GLN A 113 -10.95 53.96 -47.28
CA GLN A 113 -11.18 54.41 -45.91
C GLN A 113 -12.64 54.27 -45.50
N ASP A 114 -13.58 54.65 -46.38
CA ASP A 114 -15.02 54.50 -46.16
C ASP A 114 -15.40 53.02 -46.02
N GLN A 115 -14.87 52.15 -46.91
CA GLN A 115 -15.02 50.69 -46.80
C GLN A 115 -14.44 50.13 -45.49
N MET A 116 -13.30 50.64 -45.04
CA MET A 116 -12.69 50.21 -43.78
C MET A 116 -13.52 50.64 -42.57
N THR A 117 -14.10 51.83 -42.60
CA THR A 117 -15.01 52.30 -41.55
C THR A 117 -16.30 51.48 -41.54
N GLU A 118 -16.89 51.21 -42.70
CA GLU A 118 -18.08 50.36 -42.84
C GLU A 118 -17.81 48.93 -42.33
N LEU A 119 -16.69 48.31 -42.69
CA LEU A 119 -16.29 47.00 -42.21
C LEU A 119 -16.02 47.00 -40.70
N SER A 120 -15.46 48.08 -40.15
CA SER A 120 -15.20 48.21 -38.72
C SER A 120 -16.49 48.37 -37.92
N GLU A 121 -17.46 49.11 -38.44
CA GLU A 121 -18.79 49.27 -37.85
C GLU A 121 -19.63 47.99 -37.98
N ALA A 122 -19.57 47.31 -39.13
CA ALA A 122 -20.14 45.97 -39.33
C ALA A 122 -19.54 44.96 -38.35
N ARG A 123 -18.22 45.02 -38.12
CA ARG A 123 -17.54 44.18 -37.13
C ARG A 123 -17.97 44.53 -35.71
N LYS A 124 -18.09 45.81 -35.35
CA LYS A 124 -18.54 46.25 -34.03
C LYS A 124 -19.99 45.82 -33.76
N THR A 125 -20.87 45.91 -34.76
CA THR A 125 -22.26 45.46 -34.64
C THR A 125 -22.37 43.93 -34.58
N GLN A 126 -21.56 43.19 -35.36
CA GLN A 126 -21.48 41.72 -35.28
C GLN A 126 -20.92 41.22 -33.95
N LEU A 127 -19.89 41.89 -33.41
CA LEU A 127 -19.36 41.56 -32.09
C LEU A 127 -20.37 41.90 -30.99
N GLY A 128 -21.33 42.79 -31.22
CA GLY A 128 -22.35 43.14 -30.21
C GLY A 128 -21.73 43.52 -28.85
N PRO A 129 -22.51 43.46 -27.77
CA PRO A 129 -22.00 43.71 -26.42
C PRO A 129 -21.33 42.44 -25.85
N ILE A 130 -20.29 41.91 -26.51
CA ILE A 130 -19.50 40.77 -25.99
C ILE A 130 -18.97 41.05 -24.58
N GLU A 131 -18.61 42.29 -24.27
CA GLU A 131 -18.13 42.69 -22.95
C GLU A 131 -19.19 42.52 -21.86
N GLU A 132 -20.46 42.83 -22.14
CA GLU A 132 -21.56 42.63 -21.19
C GLU A 132 -21.80 41.14 -20.93
N ILE A 133 -21.80 40.32 -21.99
CA ILE A 133 -21.94 38.86 -21.87
C ILE A 133 -20.77 38.24 -21.08
N GLN A 134 -19.55 38.75 -21.29
CA GLN A 134 -18.38 38.32 -20.52
C GLN A 134 -18.51 38.68 -19.03
N ASN A 135 -18.97 39.89 -18.71
CA ASN A 135 -19.21 40.32 -17.34
C ASN A 135 -20.30 39.49 -16.65
N GLU A 136 -21.41 39.21 -17.34
CA GLU A 136 -22.47 38.34 -16.84
C GLU A 136 -21.99 36.90 -16.63
N ARG A 137 -21.22 36.35 -17.58
CA ARG A 137 -20.61 35.02 -17.44
C ARG A 137 -19.68 34.96 -16.23
N ASN A 138 -18.85 35.98 -16.04
CA ASN A 138 -17.91 36.03 -14.91
C ASN A 138 -18.68 36.14 -13.59
N ALA A 139 -19.70 36.98 -13.51
CA ALA A 139 -20.54 37.13 -12.32
C ALA A 139 -21.30 35.83 -11.97
N ILE A 140 -21.84 35.13 -12.97
CA ILE A 140 -22.48 33.82 -12.78
C ILE A 140 -21.43 32.77 -12.36
N GLY A 141 -20.25 32.79 -12.98
CA GLY A 141 -19.15 31.90 -12.64
C GLY A 141 -18.63 32.07 -11.22
N GLU A 142 -18.61 33.29 -10.68
CA GLU A 142 -18.29 33.58 -9.28
C GLU A 142 -19.37 33.04 -8.33
N LYS A 143 -20.65 33.29 -8.63
CA LYS A 143 -21.76 32.73 -7.84
C LYS A 143 -21.75 31.19 -7.84
N LEU A 144 -21.44 30.57 -8.97
CA LEU A 144 -21.33 29.12 -9.07
C LEU A 144 -20.16 28.58 -8.23
N ARG A 145 -18.99 29.23 -8.29
CA ARG A 145 -17.83 28.85 -7.47
C ARG A 145 -18.15 28.95 -5.98
N ALA A 146 -18.73 30.06 -5.54
CA ALA A 146 -19.16 30.24 -4.15
C ALA A 146 -20.14 29.13 -3.71
N LYS A 147 -21.14 28.78 -4.52
CA LYS A 147 -22.07 27.68 -4.21
C LYS A 147 -21.42 26.30 -4.20
N ILE A 148 -20.41 26.06 -5.03
CA ILE A 148 -19.65 24.81 -5.03
C ILE A 148 -18.80 24.71 -3.76
N GLU A 149 -18.14 25.79 -3.36
CA GLU A 149 -17.35 25.87 -2.13
C GLU A 149 -18.24 25.64 -0.89
N GLU A 150 -19.38 26.33 -0.79
CA GLU A 150 -20.38 26.10 0.27
C GLU A 150 -20.82 24.62 0.33
N ARG A 151 -21.13 24.02 -0.82
CA ARG A 151 -21.55 22.61 -0.90
C ARG A 151 -20.42 21.67 -0.48
N ASN A 152 -19.18 21.95 -0.88
CA ASN A 152 -18.05 21.10 -0.55
C ASN A 152 -17.72 21.20 0.95
N ALA A 153 -17.73 22.41 1.53
CA ALA A 153 -17.58 22.62 2.97
C ALA A 153 -18.60 21.81 3.78
N LEU A 154 -19.90 21.90 3.42
CA LEU A 154 -20.95 21.11 4.08
C LEU A 154 -20.75 19.59 3.95
N ARG A 155 -20.26 19.12 2.80
CA ARG A 155 -19.95 17.69 2.61
C ARG A 155 -18.75 17.26 3.43
N ASP A 156 -17.74 18.11 3.55
CA ASP A 156 -16.52 17.80 4.29
C ASP A 156 -16.78 17.84 5.80
N GLU A 157 -17.58 18.78 6.30
CA GLU A 157 -18.09 18.80 7.67
C GLU A 157 -18.89 17.51 7.98
N TYR A 158 -19.82 17.12 7.10
CA TYR A 158 -20.60 15.89 7.29
C TYR A 158 -19.69 14.65 7.32
N ARG A 159 -18.71 14.57 6.42
CA ARG A 159 -17.73 13.47 6.38
C ARG A 159 -16.82 13.45 7.60
N GLN A 160 -16.45 14.62 8.14
CA GLN A 160 -15.67 14.72 9.38
C GLN A 160 -16.49 14.15 10.55
N GLN A 161 -17.73 14.61 10.71
CA GLN A 161 -18.63 14.09 11.75
C GLN A 161 -18.88 12.58 11.61
N GLU A 162 -19.04 12.11 10.37
CA GLU A 162 -19.18 10.68 10.09
C GLU A 162 -17.92 9.92 10.52
N ARG A 163 -16.72 10.37 10.13
CA ARG A 163 -15.44 9.76 10.56
C ARG A 163 -15.28 9.74 12.08
N GLU A 164 -15.60 10.85 12.75
CA GLU A 164 -15.56 10.94 14.21
C GLU A 164 -16.52 9.95 14.87
N TYR A 165 -17.74 9.83 14.36
CA TYR A 165 -18.71 8.85 14.85
C TYR A 165 -18.24 7.41 14.64
N TRP A 166 -17.71 7.08 13.46
CA TRP A 166 -17.15 5.76 13.19
C TRP A 166 -15.95 5.46 14.07
N ASN A 167 -15.04 6.42 14.28
CA ASN A 167 -13.90 6.27 15.18
C ASN A 167 -14.36 6.00 16.61
N TYR A 168 -15.30 6.77 17.14
CA TYR A 168 -15.89 6.54 18.46
C TYR A 168 -16.57 5.16 18.57
N GLN A 169 -17.31 4.72 17.54
CA GLN A 169 -17.89 3.38 17.50
C GLN A 169 -16.83 2.28 17.45
N GLN A 170 -15.73 2.48 16.74
CA GLN A 170 -14.60 1.55 16.69
C GLN A 170 -13.88 1.46 18.03
N GLU A 171 -13.62 2.60 18.68
CA GLU A 171 -13.04 2.64 20.04
C GLU A 171 -13.94 1.90 21.04
N LEU A 172 -15.26 2.11 20.98
CA LEU A 172 -16.20 1.40 21.85
C LEU A 172 -16.21 -0.11 21.59
N ARG A 173 -16.09 -0.53 20.32
CA ARG A 173 -15.97 -1.95 19.96
C ARG A 173 -14.65 -2.55 20.43
N LYS A 174 -13.52 -1.86 20.22
CA LYS A 174 -12.19 -2.26 20.68
C LYS A 174 -12.17 -2.40 22.19
N ALA A 175 -12.66 -1.41 22.93
CA ALA A 175 -12.75 -1.47 24.39
C ALA A 175 -13.60 -2.66 24.88
N ARG A 176 -14.73 -2.95 24.21
CA ARG A 176 -15.54 -4.14 24.54
C ARG A 176 -14.80 -5.44 24.21
N GLN A 177 -14.13 -5.50 23.06
CA GLN A 177 -13.38 -6.67 22.63
C GLN A 177 -12.21 -6.95 23.57
N GLU A 178 -11.47 -5.93 24.00
CA GLU A 178 -10.38 -6.04 24.97
C GLU A 178 -10.88 -6.54 26.33
N ARG A 179 -11.97 -5.97 26.85
CA ARG A 179 -12.57 -6.46 28.12
C ARG A 179 -13.01 -7.91 28.02
N TYR A 180 -13.62 -8.29 26.90
CA TYR A 180 -14.06 -9.66 26.67
C TYR A 180 -12.90 -10.63 26.44
N ALA A 181 -11.84 -10.19 25.76
CA ALA A 181 -10.62 -10.97 25.56
C ALA A 181 -9.89 -11.19 26.90
N ALA A 182 -9.80 -10.16 27.74
CA ALA A 182 -9.25 -10.26 29.08
C ALA A 182 -10.05 -11.23 29.97
N GLU A 183 -11.37 -11.08 30.03
CA GLU A 183 -12.23 -12.00 30.80
C GLU A 183 -12.14 -13.45 30.28
N ARG A 184 -12.10 -13.64 28.95
CA ARG A 184 -11.90 -14.98 28.37
C ARG A 184 -10.53 -15.54 28.72
N ALA A 185 -9.48 -14.74 28.66
CA ALA A 185 -8.12 -15.17 29.00
C ALA A 185 -8.02 -15.58 30.47
N GLU A 186 -8.64 -14.83 31.39
CA GLU A 186 -8.72 -15.18 32.82
C GLU A 186 -9.48 -16.48 33.04
N LYS A 187 -10.67 -16.63 32.43
CA LYS A 187 -11.44 -17.87 32.51
C LYS A 187 -10.68 -19.05 31.93
N GLN A 188 -9.97 -18.85 30.82
CA GLN A 188 -9.18 -19.91 30.21
C GLN A 188 -8.00 -20.31 31.09
N LYS A 189 -7.33 -19.36 31.77
CA LYS A 189 -6.32 -19.63 32.79
C LYS A 189 -6.92 -20.43 33.96
N GLU A 190 -8.10 -20.06 34.45
CA GLU A 190 -8.80 -20.79 35.51
C GLU A 190 -9.22 -22.22 35.07
N TYR A 191 -9.77 -22.37 33.87
CA TYR A 191 -10.14 -23.68 33.31
C TYR A 191 -8.93 -24.56 33.09
N ASP A 192 -7.82 -24.01 32.58
CA ASP A 192 -6.56 -24.73 32.43
C ASP A 192 -6.05 -25.18 33.80
N LEU A 193 -6.10 -24.33 34.82
CA LEU A 193 -5.68 -24.68 36.18
C LEU A 193 -6.58 -25.76 36.80
N ARG A 194 -7.90 -25.66 36.64
CA ARG A 194 -8.86 -26.67 37.10
C ARG A 194 -8.76 -27.99 36.33
N ARG A 195 -8.40 -27.94 35.04
CA ARG A 195 -8.15 -29.14 34.24
C ARG A 195 -6.89 -29.84 34.75
N LYS A 196 -5.81 -29.10 34.99
CA LYS A 196 -4.57 -29.60 35.58
C LYS A 196 -4.81 -30.19 36.99
N GLN A 197 -5.62 -29.54 37.83
CA GLN A 197 -6.00 -30.08 39.14
C GLN A 197 -6.74 -31.42 39.04
N ARG A 198 -7.74 -31.52 38.15
CA ARG A 198 -8.46 -32.79 37.92
C ARG A 198 -7.57 -33.87 37.34
N GLU A 199 -6.61 -33.51 36.48
CA GLU A 199 -5.61 -34.45 35.97
C GLU A 199 -4.69 -34.94 37.09
N ALA A 200 -4.29 -34.06 38.02
CA ALA A 200 -3.54 -34.44 39.21
C ALA A 200 -4.35 -35.35 40.16
N GLU A 201 -5.60 -35.01 40.46
CA GLU A 201 -6.49 -35.83 41.30
C GLU A 201 -6.77 -37.22 40.68
N LYS A 202 -6.96 -37.29 39.36
CA LYS A 202 -7.10 -38.59 38.67
C LYS A 202 -5.83 -39.43 38.73
N LEU A 203 -4.67 -38.77 38.74
CA LEU A 203 -3.40 -39.47 38.91
C LEU A 203 -3.22 -39.97 40.36
N ASP A 204 -3.96 -39.41 41.32
CA ASP A 204 -3.93 -39.81 42.73
C ASP A 204 -4.90 -40.96 43.05
N GLU A 205 -5.82 -41.29 42.15
CA GLU A 205 -6.73 -42.42 42.31
C GLU A 205 -5.96 -43.74 42.10
N GLN A 206 -5.73 -44.46 43.21
CA GLN A 206 -4.97 -45.70 43.21
C GLN A 206 -5.70 -46.79 42.39
N PRO A 207 -5.08 -47.36 41.35
CA PRO A 207 -5.62 -48.49 40.63
C PRO A 207 -5.57 -49.73 41.52
N HIS A 208 -6.51 -50.64 41.30
CA HIS A 208 -6.64 -51.91 42.02
C HIS A 208 -7.11 -51.82 43.49
N VAL A 209 -7.52 -50.64 43.99
CA VAL A 209 -8.15 -50.50 45.33
C VAL A 209 -9.35 -51.44 45.50
N GLY A 210 -10.19 -51.55 44.47
CA GLY A 210 -11.35 -52.45 44.48
C GLY A 210 -10.97 -53.94 44.54
N GLU A 211 -9.86 -54.32 43.91
CA GLU A 211 -9.40 -55.72 43.88
C GLU A 211 -8.67 -56.08 45.18
N ILE A 212 -7.87 -55.16 45.73
CA ILE A 212 -7.20 -55.32 47.03
C ILE A 212 -8.23 -55.40 48.14
N THR A 213 -9.21 -54.50 48.17
CA THR A 213 -10.28 -54.56 49.19
C THR A 213 -11.13 -55.82 49.07
N LEU A 214 -11.37 -56.32 47.85
CA LEU A 214 -12.06 -57.59 47.63
C LEU A 214 -11.24 -58.79 48.15
N ILE A 215 -9.93 -58.81 47.90
CA ILE A 215 -9.02 -59.86 48.40
C ILE A 215 -8.90 -59.77 49.92
N GLU A 216 -8.81 -58.58 50.51
CA GLU A 216 -8.80 -58.40 51.97
C GLU A 216 -10.11 -58.85 52.62
N GLN A 217 -11.26 -58.57 51.98
CA GLN A 217 -12.57 -59.03 52.44
C GLN A 217 -12.71 -60.55 52.37
N THR A 218 -12.19 -61.19 51.32
CA THR A 218 -12.21 -62.65 51.19
C THR A 218 -11.23 -63.32 52.15
N ILE A 219 -10.04 -62.74 52.38
CA ILE A 219 -9.10 -63.15 53.44
C ILE A 219 -9.75 -63.01 54.82
N LYS A 220 -10.46 -61.91 55.09
CA LYS A 220 -11.18 -61.69 56.35
C LYS A 220 -12.33 -62.68 56.53
N TYR A 221 -13.04 -63.04 55.47
CA TYR A 221 -14.06 -64.09 55.48
C TYR A 221 -13.44 -65.47 55.76
N CYS A 222 -12.36 -65.84 55.07
CA CYS A 222 -11.61 -67.07 55.30
C CYS A 222 -11.04 -67.15 56.73
N LYS A 223 -10.51 -66.05 57.27
CA LYS A 223 -10.06 -65.96 58.67
C LYS A 223 -11.24 -66.04 59.65
N GLY A 224 -12.37 -65.42 59.34
CA GLY A 224 -13.61 -65.50 60.13
C GLY A 224 -14.20 -66.91 60.21
N LEU A 225 -14.07 -67.71 59.14
CA LEU A 225 -14.45 -69.13 59.11
C LEU A 225 -13.56 -70.02 60.00
N VAL A 226 -12.29 -69.64 60.18
CA VAL A 226 -11.36 -70.31 61.10
C VAL A 226 -11.57 -69.82 62.54
N GLN A 227 -11.96 -68.56 62.72
CA GLN A 227 -12.17 -67.92 64.02
C GLN A 227 -13.59 -68.03 64.58
N SER A 228 -14.59 -68.51 63.81
CA SER A 228 -15.98 -68.67 64.24
C SER A 228 -16.19 -69.86 65.18
N LYS A 229 -15.48 -69.82 66.31
CA LYS A 229 -15.76 -70.59 67.51
C LYS A 229 -15.86 -69.66 68.72
N THR A 230 -16.31 -68.40 68.59
CA THR A 230 -16.83 -67.61 69.72
C THR A 230 -17.54 -66.33 69.26
N GLU A 231 -18.88 -66.36 69.43
CA GLU A 231 -19.78 -65.27 69.84
C GLU A 231 -20.18 -64.12 68.90
N GLU A 232 -21.50 -63.97 68.82
CA GLU A 232 -22.28 -62.95 68.13
C GLU A 232 -22.51 -61.71 69.02
N LYS A 233 -22.40 -60.54 68.38
CA LYS A 233 -23.26 -59.34 68.40
C LYS A 233 -23.85 -58.83 69.73
N LYS A 234 -23.60 -57.54 69.97
CA LYS A 234 -24.60 -56.61 70.54
C LYS A 234 -24.51 -55.25 69.83
N ASP A 235 -25.53 -54.96 69.02
CA ASP A 235 -25.79 -53.65 68.43
C ASP A 235 -26.57 -52.79 69.43
N GLU A 236 -26.03 -51.61 69.79
CA GLU A 236 -26.74 -50.56 70.52
C GLU A 236 -27.03 -49.39 69.55
N LYS A 237 -28.31 -49.12 69.29
CA LYS A 237 -28.74 -47.90 68.60
C LYS A 237 -28.78 -46.75 69.62
N LYS A 238 -27.97 -45.72 69.41
CA LYS A 238 -28.07 -44.42 70.12
C LYS A 238 -29.00 -43.49 69.35
N GLU A 239 -30.00 -42.95 70.03
CA GLU A 239 -30.84 -41.83 69.56
C GLU A 239 -29.99 -40.56 69.45
N ILE A 240 -30.12 -39.82 68.35
CA ILE A 240 -29.45 -38.53 68.13
C ILE A 240 -30.48 -37.43 68.43
N VAL A 241 -30.20 -36.62 69.45
CA VAL A 241 -30.91 -35.38 69.78
C VAL A 241 -30.34 -34.27 68.88
N HIS A 242 -31.19 -33.58 68.11
CA HIS A 242 -30.78 -32.44 67.30
C HIS A 242 -30.94 -31.15 68.10
N ASP A 243 -29.81 -30.53 68.46
CA ASP A 243 -29.72 -29.17 69.00
C ASP A 243 -29.52 -28.20 67.81
N VAL A 244 -30.47 -27.29 67.58
CA VAL A 244 -30.40 -26.30 66.49
C VAL A 244 -30.32 -24.90 67.12
N PRO A 245 -29.27 -24.12 66.84
CA PRO A 245 -29.05 -22.83 67.47
C PRO A 245 -29.99 -21.73 66.95
N ASP A 246 -30.25 -20.76 67.83
CA ASP A 246 -31.28 -19.72 67.77
C ASP A 246 -31.23 -18.90 66.47
N GLY A 247 -32.31 -18.97 65.68
CA GLY A 247 -32.48 -18.28 64.39
C GLY A 247 -32.46 -19.15 63.14
N GLY A 248 -32.21 -20.46 63.26
CA GLY A 248 -32.30 -21.41 62.14
C GLY A 248 -33.65 -22.13 62.07
N GLU A 249 -34.45 -21.87 61.03
CA GLU A 249 -35.68 -22.63 60.78
C GLU A 249 -35.32 -23.99 60.16
N VAL A 250 -35.65 -25.08 60.87
CA VAL A 250 -35.45 -26.45 60.40
C VAL A 250 -36.45 -26.73 59.28
N LEU A 251 -35.96 -26.90 58.04
CA LEU A 251 -36.82 -27.33 56.94
C LEU A 251 -37.46 -28.68 57.29
N LEU A 252 -38.80 -28.68 57.31
CA LEU A 252 -39.63 -29.86 57.49
C LEU A 252 -39.20 -30.98 56.52
N ARG A 253 -39.40 -32.23 56.96
CA ARG A 253 -39.17 -33.42 56.12
C ARG A 253 -39.91 -33.25 54.80
N LYS A 254 -39.30 -33.81 53.77
CA LYS A 254 -39.69 -33.72 52.35
C LYS A 254 -41.16 -34.09 52.05
N GLU A 255 -41.86 -34.68 53.01
CA GLU A 255 -43.25 -35.12 52.94
C GLU A 255 -44.25 -33.99 53.26
N ASP A 256 -43.87 -33.00 54.09
CA ASP A 256 -44.79 -31.91 54.53
C ASP A 256 -44.62 -30.60 53.73
N ARG A 257 -43.78 -30.60 52.68
CA ARG A 257 -43.59 -29.44 51.79
C ARG A 257 -44.53 -29.55 50.59
N GLU A 258 -45.80 -29.33 50.84
CA GLU A 258 -46.81 -29.26 49.78
C GLU A 258 -46.81 -27.85 49.15
N GLU A 259 -46.93 -27.81 47.82
CA GLU A 259 -47.08 -26.61 46.96
C GLU A 259 -45.78 -25.96 46.44
N GLU A 260 -45.10 -26.64 45.51
CA GLU A 260 -44.70 -26.10 44.20
C GLU A 260 -44.12 -27.22 43.32
N PHE A 261 -45.00 -28.12 42.85
CA PHE A 261 -44.65 -29.21 41.93
C PHE A 261 -45.05 -28.84 40.49
N TYR A 262 -44.11 -28.30 39.72
CA TYR A 262 -44.32 -27.89 38.32
C TYR A 262 -44.25 -29.04 37.29
N PHE A 263 -44.16 -30.31 37.70
CA PHE A 263 -44.23 -31.44 36.76
C PHE A 263 -45.02 -32.63 37.34
N ALA A 264 -45.97 -33.14 36.55
CA ALA A 264 -46.88 -34.21 36.92
C ALA A 264 -46.18 -35.58 37.08
N PRO A 265 -46.49 -36.36 38.13
CA PRO A 265 -45.94 -37.70 38.28
C PRO A 265 -46.67 -38.73 37.39
N LEU A 266 -45.89 -39.47 36.59
CA LEU A 266 -46.33 -40.66 35.85
C LEU A 266 -46.61 -41.82 36.83
N LYS A 267 -47.77 -42.47 36.60
CA LYS A 267 -48.38 -43.57 37.37
C LYS A 267 -47.39 -44.57 38.02
N ALA A 268 -47.52 -44.76 39.34
CA ALA A 268 -46.88 -45.86 40.07
C ALA A 268 -47.80 -47.09 40.18
N GLY A 269 -47.21 -48.25 39.87
CA GLY A 269 -47.84 -49.56 39.81
C GLY A 269 -48.00 -50.28 41.16
N LYS A 270 -48.63 -51.44 41.03
CA LYS A 270 -49.36 -52.25 42.02
C LYS A 270 -48.44 -53.02 42.99
N LYS A 271 -48.84 -53.07 44.28
CA LYS A 271 -48.27 -53.90 45.36
C LYS A 271 -48.34 -55.40 45.03
N GLY A 272 -47.21 -56.11 45.16
CA GLY A 272 -47.13 -57.57 45.29
C GLY A 272 -46.63 -57.95 46.69
N LYS A 273 -47.34 -58.86 47.37
CA LYS A 273 -47.10 -59.29 48.75
C LYS A 273 -46.60 -60.75 48.72
N SER A 274 -45.45 -61.06 49.31
CA SER A 274 -45.13 -62.43 49.71
C SER A 274 -44.34 -62.47 51.02
N LYS A 275 -44.42 -63.61 51.69
CA LYS A 275 -44.35 -63.84 53.15
C LYS A 275 -43.07 -64.63 53.48
N PRO A 276 -42.42 -64.44 54.65
CA PRO A 276 -41.16 -65.10 54.98
C PRO A 276 -41.37 -66.45 55.70
N LYS A 277 -40.46 -67.39 55.48
CA LYS A 277 -40.17 -68.51 56.39
C LYS A 277 -38.70 -68.90 56.24
N GLY A 278 -37.98 -68.98 57.36
CA GLY A 278 -36.56 -69.28 57.40
C GLY A 278 -36.22 -70.67 57.96
N SER A 279 -35.06 -70.69 58.63
CA SER A 279 -34.46 -71.69 59.54
C SER A 279 -33.27 -72.49 59.01
N ASP A 280 -32.17 -72.33 59.74
CA ASP A 280 -30.85 -72.96 59.67
C ASP A 280 -30.82 -74.45 60.06
N ALA A 281 -29.94 -75.21 59.41
CA ALA A 281 -29.26 -76.37 59.99
C ALA A 281 -27.94 -76.67 59.25
N LYS A 282 -26.84 -76.78 60.01
CA LYS A 282 -25.46 -77.04 59.56
C LYS A 282 -25.31 -78.41 58.87
N PRO A 283 -24.34 -78.53 57.95
CA PRO A 283 -23.35 -79.60 58.06
C PRO A 283 -21.94 -79.00 58.12
N THR A 284 -20.93 -79.86 58.26
CA THR A 284 -19.48 -79.61 58.07
C THR A 284 -19.09 -79.09 56.67
N LYS A 285 -20.07 -78.56 55.96
CA LYS A 285 -20.03 -77.93 54.65
C LYS A 285 -20.26 -76.45 54.91
N ILE A 286 -19.28 -75.63 54.58
CA ILE A 286 -19.43 -74.18 54.73
C ILE A 286 -20.61 -73.76 53.85
N THR A 287 -21.68 -73.25 54.47
CA THR A 287 -22.83 -72.71 53.74
C THR A 287 -22.48 -71.32 53.27
N HIS A 288 -21.85 -71.23 52.10
CA HIS A 288 -21.58 -69.97 51.43
C HIS A 288 -22.89 -69.31 50.99
N ASN A 289 -23.02 -68.01 51.24
CA ASN A 289 -24.09 -67.20 50.67
C ASN A 289 -23.79 -66.96 49.18
N ALA A 290 -24.82 -66.75 48.34
CA ALA A 290 -24.65 -66.55 46.88
C ALA A 290 -23.69 -65.39 46.55
N GLU A 291 -23.59 -64.39 47.44
CA GLU A 291 -22.63 -63.30 47.33
C GLU A 291 -21.19 -63.76 47.59
N THR A 292 -20.94 -64.64 48.56
CA THR A 292 -19.58 -65.17 48.81
C THR A 292 -19.07 -66.02 47.65
N PHE A 293 -19.94 -66.80 46.99
CA PHE A 293 -19.56 -67.48 45.74
C PHE A 293 -19.23 -66.49 44.62
N ARG A 294 -19.93 -65.35 44.53
CA ARG A 294 -19.56 -64.29 43.57
C ARG A 294 -18.22 -63.65 43.89
N LEU A 295 -17.87 -63.47 45.17
CA LEU A 295 -16.56 -62.92 45.56
C LEU A 295 -15.42 -63.88 45.17
N PHE A 296 -15.60 -65.19 45.36
CA PHE A 296 -14.61 -66.21 44.95
C PHE A 296 -14.56 -66.40 43.42
N ASP A 297 -15.70 -66.35 42.73
CA ASP A 297 -15.78 -66.42 41.26
C ASP A 297 -15.15 -65.18 40.59
N GLN A 298 -15.32 -63.99 41.17
CA GLN A 298 -14.63 -62.76 40.74
C GLN A 298 -13.11 -62.85 40.88
N LEU A 299 -12.62 -63.54 41.92
CA LEU A 299 -11.19 -63.81 42.12
C LEU A 299 -10.72 -65.11 41.42
N LYS A 300 -11.63 -65.81 40.73
CA LYS A 300 -11.40 -67.10 40.05
C LYS A 300 -10.80 -68.18 40.96
N LEU A 301 -11.16 -68.18 42.24
CA LEU A 301 -10.75 -69.18 43.22
C LEU A 301 -11.94 -70.09 43.55
N ASP A 302 -11.69 -71.37 43.77
CA ASP A 302 -12.74 -72.32 44.14
C ASP A 302 -13.10 -72.13 45.62
N ALA A 303 -14.39 -72.01 45.92
CA ALA A 303 -14.85 -71.69 47.26
C ALA A 303 -14.59 -72.88 48.20
N PRO A 304 -14.03 -72.67 49.40
CA PRO A 304 -13.66 -73.76 50.30
C PRO A 304 -14.91 -74.50 50.81
N LEU A 305 -15.17 -75.68 50.25
CA LEU A 305 -16.30 -76.52 50.66
C LEU A 305 -16.08 -77.18 52.04
N SER A 306 -14.82 -77.24 52.52
CA SER A 306 -14.42 -77.82 53.81
C SER A 306 -13.31 -77.01 54.51
N THR A 307 -13.28 -77.04 55.85
CA THR A 307 -12.36 -76.26 56.70
C THR A 307 -10.88 -76.60 56.53
N GLU A 308 -10.54 -77.73 55.90
CA GLU A 308 -9.17 -78.16 55.61
C GLU A 308 -8.56 -77.50 54.36
N GLN A 309 -9.39 -76.95 53.46
CA GLN A 309 -8.94 -76.28 52.23
C GLN A 309 -8.72 -74.77 52.42
N VAL A 310 -9.20 -74.23 53.54
CA VAL A 310 -9.08 -72.80 53.90
C VAL A 310 -7.63 -72.33 54.05
N PRO A 311 -6.68 -73.10 54.64
CA PRO A 311 -5.28 -72.67 54.75
C PRO A 311 -4.56 -72.58 53.41
N ALA A 312 -4.79 -73.52 52.48
CA ALA A 312 -4.18 -73.48 51.14
C ALA A 312 -4.73 -72.32 50.30
N LEU A 313 -6.03 -72.04 50.39
CA LEU A 313 -6.65 -70.88 49.74
C LEU A 313 -6.22 -69.54 50.36
N LEU A 314 -5.90 -69.50 51.66
CA LEU A 314 -5.32 -68.32 52.29
C LEU A 314 -3.92 -68.01 51.74
N GLU A 315 -3.08 -69.01 51.50
CA GLU A 315 -1.77 -68.81 50.87
C GLU A 315 -1.89 -68.32 49.42
N GLU A 316 -2.88 -68.79 48.65
CA GLU A 316 -3.15 -68.32 47.29
C GLU A 316 -3.71 -66.89 47.26
N LEU A 317 -4.62 -66.56 48.17
CA LEU A 317 -5.14 -65.19 48.35
C LEU A 317 -4.06 -64.22 48.83
N GLU A 318 -3.15 -64.65 49.71
CA GLU A 318 -2.01 -63.83 50.18
C GLU A 318 -0.97 -63.62 49.06
N LYS A 319 -0.76 -64.61 48.17
CA LYS A 319 0.06 -64.43 46.95
C LYS A 319 -0.59 -63.44 45.97
N GLN A 320 -1.89 -63.58 45.70
CA GLN A 320 -2.61 -62.63 44.85
C GLN A 320 -2.57 -61.21 45.44
N LEU A 321 -2.76 -61.07 46.75
CA LEU A 321 -2.61 -59.80 47.45
C LEU A 321 -1.21 -59.21 47.25
N GLY A 322 -0.15 -60.03 47.36
CA GLY A 322 1.22 -59.61 47.10
C GLY A 322 1.47 -59.14 45.66
N GLU A 323 0.86 -59.81 44.67
CA GLU A 323 0.95 -59.41 43.26
C GLU A 323 0.22 -58.08 42.98
N TYR A 324 -0.96 -57.86 43.58
CA TYR A 324 -1.68 -56.60 43.44
C TYR A 324 -0.99 -55.47 44.20
N GLN A 325 -0.37 -55.73 45.36
CA GLN A 325 0.48 -54.77 46.06
C GLN A 325 1.74 -54.43 45.27
N ALA A 326 2.35 -55.38 44.57
CA ALA A 326 3.49 -55.11 43.67
C ALA A 326 3.07 -54.22 42.49
N LYS A 327 1.90 -54.48 41.88
CA LYS A 327 1.33 -53.63 40.82
C LYS A 327 1.00 -52.22 41.32
N VAL A 328 0.57 -52.08 42.57
CA VAL A 328 0.36 -50.77 43.22
C VAL A 328 1.68 -50.04 43.41
N LYS A 329 2.76 -50.70 43.85
CA LYS A 329 4.09 -50.08 43.97
C LYS A 329 4.64 -49.63 42.61
N GLU A 330 4.55 -50.47 41.59
CA GLU A 330 4.93 -50.09 40.22
C GLU A 330 4.09 -48.91 39.69
N TRP A 331 2.81 -48.83 40.08
CA TRP A 331 1.97 -47.69 39.76
C TRP A 331 2.37 -46.43 40.54
N GLU A 332 2.73 -46.53 41.82
CA GLU A 332 3.21 -45.39 42.61
C GLU A 332 4.51 -44.82 42.02
N GLU A 333 5.43 -45.67 41.57
CA GLU A 333 6.65 -45.26 40.88
C GLU A 333 6.33 -44.58 39.53
N LYS A 334 5.45 -45.18 38.71
CA LYS A 334 4.97 -44.56 37.46
C LYS A 334 4.20 -43.26 37.70
N ARG A 335 3.45 -43.15 38.81
CA ARG A 335 2.74 -41.94 39.22
C ARG A 335 3.73 -40.86 39.61
N GLU A 336 4.74 -41.17 40.41
CA GLU A 336 5.80 -40.23 40.79
C GLU A 336 6.57 -39.75 39.56
N GLU A 337 6.87 -40.62 38.60
CA GLU A 337 7.46 -40.24 37.32
C GLU A 337 6.53 -39.39 36.44
N MET A 338 5.24 -39.73 36.37
CA MET A 338 4.26 -38.96 35.60
C MET A 338 3.95 -37.62 36.27
N LYS A 339 3.96 -37.56 37.60
CA LYS A 339 3.82 -36.33 38.39
C LYS A 339 5.04 -35.45 38.24
N LYS A 340 6.24 -36.02 38.21
CA LYS A 340 7.48 -35.30 37.85
C LYS A 340 7.44 -34.78 36.42
N LYS A 341 7.02 -35.59 35.44
CA LYS A 341 6.85 -35.15 34.04
C LYS A 341 5.76 -34.09 33.87
N ILE A 342 4.69 -34.15 34.64
CA ILE A 342 3.63 -33.12 34.64
C ILE A 342 4.14 -31.85 35.30
N LEU A 343 4.93 -31.93 36.37
CA LEU A 343 5.54 -30.78 37.05
C LEU A 343 6.63 -30.11 36.18
N GLU A 344 7.52 -30.90 35.58
CA GLU A 344 8.54 -30.45 34.63
C GLU A 344 7.90 -29.93 33.33
N GLY A 345 6.84 -30.59 32.85
CA GLY A 345 6.02 -30.10 31.76
C GLY A 345 5.26 -28.83 32.13
N LEU A 346 4.86 -28.64 33.39
CA LEU A 346 4.26 -27.41 33.89
C LEU A 346 5.29 -26.27 33.91
N THR A 347 6.51 -26.53 34.37
CA THR A 347 7.59 -25.54 34.35
C THR A 347 8.00 -25.20 32.92
N GLU A 348 8.11 -26.17 32.02
CA GLU A 348 8.41 -25.90 30.61
C GLU A 348 7.26 -25.18 29.88
N ILE A 349 6.00 -25.50 30.19
CA ILE A 349 4.84 -24.83 29.57
C ILE A 349 4.67 -23.42 30.15
N GLU A 350 4.96 -23.20 31.43
CA GLU A 350 4.97 -21.86 32.03
C GLU A 350 6.15 -21.03 31.51
N GLU A 351 7.33 -21.61 31.35
CA GLU A 351 8.49 -20.96 30.72
C GLU A 351 8.23 -20.67 29.23
N LYS A 352 7.61 -21.59 28.48
CA LYS A 352 7.23 -21.36 27.07
C LYS A 352 6.09 -20.36 26.92
N LYS A 353 5.13 -20.31 27.85
CA LYS A 353 4.08 -19.27 27.85
C LYS A 353 4.64 -17.91 28.28
N ALA A 354 5.53 -17.86 29.25
CA ALA A 354 6.21 -16.63 29.66
C ALA A 354 7.17 -16.11 28.58
N ALA A 355 7.87 -17.00 27.88
CA ALA A 355 8.71 -16.65 26.73
C ALA A 355 7.88 -16.11 25.56
N LYS A 356 6.72 -16.72 25.26
CA LYS A 356 5.80 -16.20 24.23
C LYS A 356 5.15 -14.88 24.60
N GLU A 357 4.73 -14.68 25.85
CA GLU A 357 4.23 -13.38 26.32
C GLU A 357 5.34 -12.30 26.37
N ALA A 358 6.62 -12.69 26.42
CA ALA A 358 7.76 -11.79 26.31
C ALA A 358 8.11 -11.46 24.84
N GLU A 359 8.12 -12.46 23.95
CA GLU A 359 8.30 -12.28 22.50
C GLU A 359 7.18 -11.42 21.90
N GLU A 360 5.90 -11.68 22.22
CA GLU A 360 4.78 -10.84 21.74
C GLU A 360 4.85 -9.40 22.26
N LYS A 361 5.46 -9.16 23.43
CA LYS A 361 5.68 -7.81 23.97
C LYS A 361 6.88 -7.11 23.36
N GLU A 362 7.92 -7.85 22.99
CA GLU A 362 9.07 -7.30 22.27
C GLU A 362 8.71 -7.01 20.80
N GLU A 363 8.00 -7.90 20.11
CA GLU A 363 7.53 -7.66 18.74
C GLU A 363 6.55 -6.48 18.68
N ALA A 364 5.61 -6.36 19.62
CA ALA A 364 4.71 -5.20 19.68
C ALA A 364 5.42 -3.88 20.03
N ALA A 365 6.53 -3.94 20.77
CA ALA A 365 7.35 -2.78 21.10
C ALA A 365 8.30 -2.38 19.95
N GLU A 366 8.62 -3.32 19.06
CA GLU A 366 9.44 -3.09 17.87
C GLU A 366 8.59 -2.53 16.71
N GLU A 367 7.39 -3.09 16.45
CA GLU A 367 6.44 -2.56 15.46
C GLU A 367 6.04 -1.10 15.78
N THR A 368 5.76 -0.78 17.05
CA THR A 368 5.42 0.60 17.46
C THR A 368 6.59 1.58 17.36
N LYS A 369 7.84 1.08 17.33
CA LYS A 369 9.04 1.89 17.13
C LYS A 369 9.38 2.10 15.66
N GLU A 370 9.05 1.13 14.80
CA GLU A 370 9.20 1.27 13.35
C GLU A 370 8.11 2.20 12.78
N GLU A 371 6.85 2.06 13.19
CA GLU A 371 5.78 2.99 12.79
C GLU A 371 6.05 4.44 13.23
N ALA A 372 6.66 4.64 14.40
CA ALA A 372 7.04 5.97 14.88
C ALA A 372 8.23 6.59 14.11
N LYS A 373 9.10 5.76 13.52
CA LYS A 373 10.23 6.23 12.69
C LYS A 373 9.78 6.55 11.27
N GLU A 374 8.93 5.73 10.66
CA GLU A 374 8.37 6.02 9.33
C GLU A 374 7.53 7.31 9.36
N ALA A 375 6.75 7.55 10.42
CA ALA A 375 6.00 8.79 10.58
C ALA A 375 6.89 10.04 10.79
N GLU A 376 8.10 9.89 11.33
CA GLU A 376 9.06 10.99 11.49
C GLU A 376 9.91 11.25 10.23
N GLU A 377 10.04 10.25 9.35
CA GLU A 377 10.71 10.36 8.06
C GLU A 377 9.79 10.96 7.00
N GLU A 378 8.50 10.57 6.95
CA GLU A 378 7.49 11.21 6.08
C GLU A 378 7.26 12.69 6.45
N ALA A 379 7.35 13.07 7.73
CA ALA A 379 7.21 14.46 8.16
C ALA A 379 8.42 15.37 7.88
N LYS A 380 9.53 14.82 7.36
CA LYS A 380 10.73 15.56 6.97
C LYS A 380 10.90 15.69 5.45
N ASP A 381 10.14 14.92 4.67
CA ASP A 381 10.14 14.97 3.21
C ASP A 381 8.96 15.77 2.60
N GLU A 382 7.99 16.23 3.42
CA GLU A 382 7.06 17.34 3.10
C GLU A 382 7.58 18.69 3.62
#